data_AF-A0A1X7H1A0-F1
#
_entry.id   AF-A0A1X7H1A0-F1
#
_cell.length_a   1.000
_cell.length_b   1.000
_cell.length_c   1.000
_cell.angle_alpha   90.00
_cell.angle_beta   90.00
_cell.angle_gamma   90.00
#
_symmetry.space_group_name_H-M   'P 1'
#
loop_
_entity.id
_entity.type
_entity.pdbx_description
1 polymer ?
#
loop_
_entity_poly.entity_id
_entity_poly.type
_entity_poly.pdbx_seq_one_letter_code
_entity_poly.pdbx_strand_id
1 'polypeptide(L)'
;MSEQINKPYVLKAAEKIYFNVCKIKDENKLDNEKAIESFIKTDHYEKLCTGDFHNEWLNLIRDNKNIDPETNQKIPDETLKLLEIQRDAMMKELIKIPKLYDTKNNQLIELSKKAYNFLWRMCESYELWCRETKQENLITLKIID
;
A
#
# COMPACT_ATOMS: atom_id res chain seq x y z
N MET A 1 1.21 29.80 6.19
CA MET A 1 0.45 28.57 5.90
C MET A 1 1.44 27.62 5.26
N SER A 2 1.80 26.51 5.92
CA SER A 2 2.59 25.48 5.25
C SER A 2 1.81 25.00 4.04
N GLU A 3 2.35 25.17 2.84
CA GLU A 3 1.79 24.55 1.64
C GLU A 3 1.71 23.04 1.94
N GLN A 4 0.49 22.52 2.06
CA GLN A 4 0.29 21.11 2.23
C GLN A 4 0.68 20.46 0.90
N ILE A 5 1.87 19.86 0.86
CA ILE A 5 2.38 19.23 -0.36
C ILE A 5 1.47 18.05 -0.67
N ASN A 6 0.79 18.12 -1.82
CA ASN A 6 -0.09 17.05 -2.24
C ASN A 6 0.71 15.76 -2.45
N LYS A 7 0.19 14.67 -1.88
CA LYS A 7 0.78 13.34 -2.00
C LYS A 7 0.81 12.91 -3.48
N PRO A 8 1.96 12.47 -4.01
CA PRO A 8 2.02 11.83 -5.33
C PRO A 8 1.06 10.65 -5.42
N TYR A 9 0.34 10.51 -6.52
CA TYR A 9 -0.61 9.42 -6.75
C TYR A 9 -0.02 8.02 -6.58
N VAL A 10 1.27 7.86 -6.91
CA VAL A 10 2.02 6.60 -6.72
C VAL A 10 2.12 6.17 -5.24
N LEU A 11 1.94 7.08 -4.29
CA LEU A 11 1.95 6.73 -2.86
C LEU A 11 0.55 6.33 -2.34
N LYS A 12 -0.50 6.33 -3.16
CA LYS A 12 -1.86 5.98 -2.70
C LYS A 12 -1.95 4.55 -2.14
N ALA A 13 -1.30 3.60 -2.80
CA ALA A 13 -1.23 2.22 -2.29
C ALA A 13 -0.38 2.12 -1.01
N ALA A 14 0.75 2.84 -0.95
CA ALA A 14 1.62 2.88 0.23
C ALA A 14 0.87 3.40 1.47
N GLU A 15 0.17 4.51 1.32
CA GLU A 15 -0.68 5.10 2.36
C GLU A 15 -1.76 4.12 2.82
N LYS A 16 -2.46 3.46 1.87
CA LYS A 16 -3.54 2.54 2.24
C LYS A 16 -3.01 1.32 2.99
N ILE A 17 -1.86 0.78 2.59
CA ILE A 17 -1.16 -0.29 3.30
C ILE A 17 -0.81 0.21 4.71
N TYR A 18 -0.14 1.36 4.80
CA TYR A 18 0.31 1.95 6.06
C TYR A 18 -0.82 2.09 7.07
N PHE A 19 -1.92 2.75 6.70
CA PHE A 19 -3.04 2.97 7.64
C PHE A 19 -3.75 1.67 8.04
N ASN A 20 -3.83 0.68 7.15
CA ASN A 20 -4.37 -0.63 7.54
C ASN A 20 -3.44 -1.34 8.54
N VAL A 21 -2.13 -1.26 8.35
CA VAL A 21 -1.15 -1.80 9.29
C VAL A 21 -1.25 -1.09 10.64
N CYS A 22 -1.31 0.25 10.67
CA CYS A 22 -1.53 1.01 11.91
C CYS A 22 -2.80 0.56 12.64
N LYS A 23 -3.91 0.44 11.90
CA LYS A 23 -5.19 -0.01 12.47
C LYS A 23 -5.08 -1.41 13.08
N ILE A 24 -4.50 -2.37 12.35
CA ILE A 24 -4.30 -3.75 12.84
C ILE A 24 -3.42 -3.75 14.08
N LYS A 25 -2.34 -2.96 14.06
CA LYS A 25 -1.41 -2.83 15.17
C LYS A 25 -2.10 -2.35 16.44
N ASP A 26 -2.90 -1.29 16.33
CA ASP A 26 -3.55 -0.65 17.47
C ASP A 26 -4.70 -1.50 18.02
N GLU A 27 -5.54 -2.07 17.16
CA GLU A 27 -6.67 -2.91 17.56
C GLU A 27 -6.22 -4.19 18.28
N ASN A 28 -5.07 -4.75 17.88
CA ASN A 28 -4.56 -6.02 18.40
C ASN A 28 -3.37 -5.85 19.37
N LYS A 29 -2.96 -4.60 19.65
CA LYS A 29 -1.78 -4.26 20.48
C LYS A 29 -0.51 -5.00 20.04
N LEU A 30 -0.26 -5.02 18.74
CA LEU A 30 0.89 -5.71 18.13
C LEU A 30 2.10 -4.79 18.02
N ASP A 31 3.27 -5.41 17.82
CA ASP A 31 4.45 -4.76 17.26
C ASP A 31 4.32 -4.61 15.73
N ASN A 32 5.23 -3.84 15.11
CA ASN A 32 5.17 -3.55 13.67
C ASN A 32 5.31 -4.81 12.81
N GLU A 33 6.20 -5.72 13.19
CA GLU A 33 6.44 -6.97 12.46
C GLU A 33 5.16 -7.81 12.41
N LYS A 34 4.53 -8.08 13.56
CA LYS A 34 3.28 -8.85 13.63
C LYS A 34 2.10 -8.13 12.98
N ALA A 35 2.07 -6.80 13.01
CA ALA A 35 1.02 -6.04 12.34
C ALA A 35 1.09 -6.22 10.81
N ILE A 36 2.30 -6.18 10.24
CA ILE A 36 2.50 -6.41 8.80
C ILE A 36 2.22 -7.87 8.43
N GLU A 37 2.68 -8.84 9.23
CA GLU A 37 2.34 -10.26 9.03
C GLU A 37 0.83 -10.51 9.09
N SER A 38 0.13 -9.81 9.99
CA SER A 38 -1.33 -9.89 10.12
C SER A 38 -2.04 -9.24 8.93
N PHE A 39 -1.49 -8.16 8.37
CA PHE A 39 -2.04 -7.51 7.17
C PHE A 39 -2.14 -8.46 5.97
N ILE A 40 -1.16 -9.37 5.78
CA ILE A 40 -1.15 -10.37 4.71
C ILE A 40 -2.41 -11.27 4.73
N LYS A 41 -3.04 -11.43 5.88
CA LYS A 41 -4.23 -12.28 6.05
C LYS A 41 -5.55 -11.56 5.77
N THR A 42 -5.50 -10.28 5.39
CA THR A 42 -6.69 -9.43 5.21
C THR A 42 -7.20 -9.39 3.77
N ASP A 43 -8.48 -9.04 3.61
CA ASP A 43 -9.07 -8.80 2.29
C ASP A 43 -8.42 -7.60 1.57
N HIS A 44 -7.89 -6.63 2.30
CA HIS A 44 -7.13 -5.52 1.72
C HIS A 44 -5.86 -6.01 1.02
N TYR A 45 -5.14 -6.94 1.65
CA TYR A 45 -3.99 -7.58 1.02
C TYR A 45 -4.42 -8.36 -0.23
N GLU A 46 -5.50 -9.15 -0.13
CA GLU A 46 -6.04 -9.90 -1.28
C GLU A 46 -6.37 -8.99 -2.47
N LYS A 47 -6.99 -7.83 -2.24
CA LYS A 47 -7.24 -6.81 -3.28
C LYS A 47 -5.99 -6.19 -3.89
N LEU A 48 -4.88 -6.12 -3.15
CA LEU A 48 -3.60 -5.66 -3.69
C LEU A 48 -2.97 -6.75 -4.57
N CYS A 49 -3.05 -8.01 -4.16
CA CYS A 49 -2.57 -9.16 -4.94
C CYS A 49 -3.28 -9.31 -6.29
N THR A 50 -4.60 -9.09 -6.32
CA THR A 50 -5.42 -9.20 -7.54
C THR A 50 -5.36 -7.94 -8.40
N GLY A 51 -4.87 -6.83 -7.86
CA GLY A 51 -4.87 -5.52 -8.52
C GLY A 51 -6.20 -4.78 -8.39
N ASP A 52 -7.22 -5.39 -7.76
CA ASP A 52 -8.56 -4.82 -7.60
C ASP A 52 -8.54 -3.47 -6.89
N PHE A 53 -7.65 -3.28 -5.91
CA PHE A 53 -7.46 -1.98 -5.25
C PHE A 53 -7.19 -0.85 -6.27
N HIS A 54 -6.30 -1.10 -7.23
CA HIS A 54 -5.95 -0.13 -8.26
C HIS A 54 -7.06 -0.02 -9.31
N ASN A 55 -7.64 -1.15 -9.72
CA ASN A 55 -8.69 -1.17 -10.74
C ASN A 55 -9.94 -0.41 -10.28
N GLU A 56 -10.39 -0.63 -9.05
CA GLU A 56 -11.52 0.11 -8.45
C GLU A 56 -11.28 1.62 -8.52
N TRP A 57 -10.11 2.09 -8.09
CA TRP A 57 -9.78 3.50 -8.08
C TRP A 57 -9.57 4.09 -9.48
N LEU A 58 -8.84 3.41 -10.37
CA LEU A 58 -8.60 3.88 -11.74
C LEU A 58 -9.89 3.93 -12.57
N ASN A 59 -10.82 3.00 -12.35
CA ASN A 59 -12.12 3.02 -13.02
C ASN A 59 -12.94 4.24 -12.57
N LEU A 60 -12.99 4.54 -11.26
CA LEU A 60 -13.64 5.74 -10.74
C LEU A 60 -13.09 7.03 -11.37
N ILE A 61 -11.77 7.12 -11.53
CA ILE A 61 -11.11 8.27 -12.17
C ILE A 61 -11.50 8.38 -13.64
N ARG A 62 -11.47 7.26 -14.38
CA ARG A 62 -11.80 7.22 -15.81
C ARG A 62 -13.24 7.59 -16.08
N ASP A 63 -14.16 7.05 -15.30
CA ASP A 63 -15.59 7.36 -15.37
C ASP A 63 -15.85 8.85 -15.09
N ASN A 64 -14.99 9.48 -14.28
CA ASN A 64 -15.02 10.91 -13.98
C ASN A 64 -14.12 11.76 -14.91
N LYS A 65 -13.90 11.35 -16.16
CA LYS A 65 -13.10 12.10 -17.16
C LYS A 65 -11.67 12.41 -16.71
N ASN A 66 -11.07 11.46 -16.01
CA ASN A 66 -9.74 11.55 -15.41
C ASN A 66 -9.62 12.61 -14.31
N ILE A 67 -10.70 12.92 -13.58
CA ILE A 67 -10.68 13.84 -12.44
C ILE A 67 -10.71 13.01 -11.15
N ASP A 68 -9.71 13.20 -10.29
CA ASP A 68 -9.67 12.60 -8.97
C ASP A 68 -10.76 13.19 -8.08
N PRO A 69 -11.70 12.38 -7.54
CA PRO A 69 -12.77 12.88 -6.69
C PRO A 69 -12.29 13.46 -5.35
N GLU A 70 -11.12 13.05 -4.85
CA GLU A 70 -10.58 13.54 -3.57
C GLU A 70 -9.96 14.94 -3.71
N THR A 71 -9.18 15.16 -4.76
CA THR A 71 -8.44 16.41 -4.97
C THR A 71 -9.12 17.37 -5.97
N ASN A 72 -10.11 16.89 -6.71
CA ASN A 72 -10.73 17.56 -7.85
C ASN A 72 -9.71 17.96 -8.95
N GLN A 73 -8.56 17.28 -8.99
CA GLN A 73 -7.51 17.53 -9.98
C GLN A 73 -7.62 16.55 -11.15
N LYS A 74 -7.37 17.06 -12.35
CA LYS A 74 -7.27 16.21 -13.54
C LYS A 74 -5.94 15.44 -13.52
N ILE A 75 -6.03 14.12 -13.62
CA ILE A 75 -4.87 13.22 -13.73
C ILE A 75 -4.48 13.09 -15.21
N PRO A 76 -3.22 13.34 -15.58
CA PRO A 76 -2.72 13.09 -16.93
C PRO A 76 -2.77 11.60 -17.29
N ASP A 77 -2.97 11.29 -18.58
CA ASP A 77 -3.03 9.92 -19.07
C ASP A 77 -1.72 9.15 -18.82
N GLU A 78 -0.58 9.85 -18.87
CA GLU A 78 0.74 9.28 -18.55
C GLU A 78 0.82 8.83 -17.08
N THR A 79 0.18 9.58 -16.18
CA THR A 79 0.12 9.22 -14.76
C THR A 79 -0.79 8.02 -14.56
N LEU A 80 -1.93 7.93 -15.25
CA LEU A 80 -2.78 6.73 -15.21
C LEU A 80 -2.04 5.49 -15.69
N LYS A 81 -1.28 5.61 -16.79
CA LYS A 81 -0.45 4.51 -17.31
C LYS A 81 0.65 4.11 -16.33
N LEU A 82 1.28 5.09 -15.66
CA LEU A 82 2.27 4.81 -14.61
C LEU A 82 1.64 4.04 -13.44
N LEU A 83 0.42 4.38 -13.04
CA LEU A 83 -0.30 3.69 -11.96
C LEU A 83 -0.68 2.25 -12.34
N GLU A 84 -0.99 1.99 -13.61
CA GLU A 84 -1.19 0.62 -14.10
C GLU A 84 0.10 -0.21 -14.07
N ILE A 85 1.23 0.38 -14.48
CA ILE A 85 2.55 -0.27 -14.39
C ILE A 85 2.88 -0.57 -12.92
N GLN A 86 2.59 0.38 -12.02
CA GLN A 86 2.78 0.19 -10.58
C GLN A 86 1.91 -0.94 -10.03
N ARG A 87 0.63 -1.01 -10.43
CA ARG A 87 -0.28 -2.13 -10.09
C ARG A 87 0.34 -3.46 -10.50
N ASP A 88 0.77 -3.59 -11.75
CA ASP A 88 1.29 -4.84 -12.29
C ASP A 88 2.60 -5.26 -11.60
N ALA A 89 3.45 -4.29 -11.24
CA ALA A 89 4.63 -4.53 -10.44
C ALA A 89 4.27 -5.04 -9.03
N MET A 90 3.30 -4.39 -8.38
CA MET A 90 2.85 -4.77 -7.04
C MET A 90 2.26 -6.18 -7.01
N MET A 91 1.42 -6.55 -7.98
CA MET A 91 0.84 -7.89 -8.08
C MET A 91 1.91 -8.99 -8.17
N LYS A 92 3.04 -8.71 -8.86
CA LYS A 92 4.18 -9.63 -8.97
C LYS A 92 4.99 -9.75 -7.65
N GLU A 93 4.99 -8.71 -6.84
CA GLU A 93 5.66 -8.71 -5.54
C GLU A 93 4.81 -9.37 -4.45
N LEU A 94 3.48 -9.21 -4.51
CA LEU A 94 2.52 -9.68 -3.51
C LEU A 94 1.82 -10.99 -3.89
N ILE A 95 2.47 -11.92 -4.58
CA ILE A 95 1.84 -13.16 -5.09
C ILE A 95 0.92 -13.82 -4.04
N LYS A 96 -0.34 -14.10 -4.43
CA LYS A 96 -1.35 -14.69 -3.55
C LYS A 96 -0.88 -16.03 -3.00
N ILE A 97 -0.62 -16.08 -1.69
CA ILE A 97 -0.28 -17.32 -0.99
C ILE A 97 -1.58 -18.09 -0.70
N PRO A 98 -1.74 -19.35 -1.13
CA PRO A 98 -2.96 -20.11 -0.89
C PRO A 98 -3.21 -20.31 0.62
N LYS A 99 -4.43 -20.04 1.09
CA LYS A 99 -4.85 -20.06 2.51
C LYS A 99 -4.76 -21.44 3.20
N LEU A 100 -4.52 -22.55 2.48
CA LEU A 100 -4.83 -23.93 2.92
C LEU A 100 -3.64 -24.86 3.20
N TYR A 101 -2.38 -24.39 3.26
CA TYR A 101 -1.25 -25.32 3.39
C TYR A 101 -0.44 -25.14 4.66
N ASP A 102 -0.51 -26.17 5.50
CA ASP A 102 0.34 -26.38 6.66
C ASP A 102 1.81 -26.34 6.26
N THR A 103 2.51 -25.46 6.96
CA THR A 103 3.92 -25.09 6.86
C THR A 103 4.88 -26.27 6.63
N LYS A 104 5.44 -26.39 5.42
CA LYS A 104 6.69 -27.14 5.11
C LYS A 104 7.27 -26.96 3.68
N ASN A 105 6.83 -25.95 2.90
CA ASN A 105 7.40 -25.70 1.57
C ASN A 105 8.31 -24.45 1.59
N ASN A 106 9.61 -24.64 1.37
CA ASN A 106 10.61 -23.56 1.32
C ASN A 106 10.23 -22.44 0.34
N GLN A 107 9.58 -22.75 -0.78
CA GLN A 107 9.16 -21.74 -1.76
C GLN A 107 8.09 -20.79 -1.21
N LEU A 108 7.15 -21.28 -0.41
CA LEU A 108 6.07 -20.46 0.17
C LEU A 108 6.62 -19.53 1.27
N ILE A 109 7.60 -20.01 2.05
CA ILE A 109 8.28 -19.21 3.06
C ILE A 109 9.00 -18.03 2.38
N GLU A 110 9.71 -18.29 1.29
CA GLU A 110 10.39 -17.23 0.53
C GLU A 110 9.39 -16.24 -0.10
N LEU A 111 8.26 -16.70 -0.63
CA LEU A 111 7.19 -15.80 -1.11
C LEU A 111 6.60 -14.94 0.01
N SER A 112 6.37 -15.51 1.19
CA SER A 112 5.87 -14.77 2.35
C SER A 112 6.86 -13.71 2.82
N LYS A 113 8.16 -14.05 2.88
CA LYS A 113 9.22 -13.08 3.19
C LYS A 113 9.31 -11.97 2.15
N LYS A 114 9.18 -12.31 0.86
CA LYS A 114 9.17 -11.34 -0.23
C LYS A 114 8.03 -10.34 -0.07
N ALA A 115 6.81 -10.83 0.14
CA ALA A 115 5.64 -9.99 0.36
C ALA A 115 5.78 -9.12 1.61
N TYR A 116 6.25 -9.70 2.72
CA TYR A 116 6.54 -8.96 3.95
C TYR A 116 7.52 -7.81 3.71
N ASN A 117 8.67 -8.09 3.09
CA ASN A 117 9.69 -7.09 2.80
C ASN A 117 9.16 -5.98 1.88
N PHE A 118 8.30 -6.33 0.91
CA PHE A 118 7.66 -5.34 0.06
C PHE A 118 6.72 -4.44 0.88
N LEU A 119 5.84 -5.00 1.72
CA LEU A 119 4.92 -4.25 2.56
C LEU A 119 5.63 -3.34 3.56
N TRP A 120 6.73 -3.83 4.15
CA TRP A 120 7.61 -3.03 5.01
C TRP A 120 8.13 -1.80 4.26
N ARG A 121 8.69 -1.99 3.07
CA ARG A 121 9.18 -0.90 2.21
C ARG A 121 8.09 0.09 1.80
N MET A 122 6.86 -0.37 1.60
CA MET A 122 5.72 0.51 1.33
C MET A 122 5.42 1.41 2.53
N CYS A 123 5.50 0.87 3.75
CA CYS A 123 5.33 1.65 4.97
C CYS A 123 6.48 2.65 5.16
N GLU A 124 7.73 2.22 4.94
CA GLU A 124 8.91 3.11 4.95
C GLU A 124 8.77 4.25 3.95
N SER A 125 8.34 3.95 2.72
CA SER A 125 8.18 4.93 1.65
C SER A 125 7.14 6.00 2.02
N TYR A 126 6.06 5.59 2.68
CA TYR A 126 5.04 6.52 3.16
C TYR A 126 5.57 7.42 4.28
N GLU A 127 6.21 6.85 5.30
CA GLU A 127 6.79 7.65 6.40
C GLU A 127 7.89 8.58 5.91
N LEU A 128 8.73 8.13 4.98
CA LEU A 128 9.79 8.95 4.39
C LEU A 128 9.18 10.18 3.70
N TRP A 129 8.14 9.99 2.89
CA TRP A 129 7.41 11.11 2.28
C TRP A 129 6.79 12.05 3.33
N CYS A 130 6.20 11.51 4.40
CA CYS A 130 5.69 12.33 5.51
C CYS A 130 6.80 13.19 6.13
N ARG A 131 7.97 12.61 6.41
CA ARG A 131 9.12 13.32 6.98
C ARG A 131 9.65 14.40 6.03
N GLU A 132 9.86 14.06 4.76
CA GLU A 132 10.37 14.99 3.74
C GLU A 132 9.42 16.17 3.48
N THR A 133 8.12 15.95 3.61
CA THR A 133 7.09 16.99 3.47
C THR A 133 6.70 17.67 4.79
N LYS A 134 7.40 17.39 5.90
CA LYS A 134 7.15 17.95 7.24
C LYS A 134 5.75 17.63 7.81
N GLN A 135 5.19 16.49 7.44
CA GLN A 135 3.91 15.94 7.91
C GLN A 135 4.12 14.82 8.94
N GLU A 136 5.06 15.01 9.86
CA GLU A 136 5.47 14.00 10.85
C GLU A 136 4.33 13.55 11.76
N ASN A 137 3.28 14.36 11.93
CA ASN A 137 2.09 13.99 12.70
C ASN A 137 1.30 12.82 12.10
N LEU A 138 1.56 12.43 10.86
CA LEU A 138 0.96 11.26 10.20
C LEU A 138 1.75 9.97 10.49
N ILE A 139 2.97 10.08 11.02
CA ILE A 139 3.85 8.95 11.30
C ILE A 139 3.45 8.32 12.64
N THR A 140 3.06 7.05 12.58
CA THR A 140 2.59 6.24 13.71
C THR A 140 3.45 4.98 13.94
N LEU A 141 3.85 4.28 12.88
CA LEU A 141 4.63 3.03 13.00
C LEU A 141 6.08 3.28 13.40
N LYS A 142 6.67 4.43 13.00
CA LYS A 142 8.05 4.81 13.30
C LYS A 142 9.05 3.74 12.83
N ILE A 143 8.88 3.33 11.57
CA ILE A 143 9.75 2.34 10.93
C ILE A 143 11.07 3.00 10.47
N ILE A 144 11.03 4.29 10.11
CA ILE A 144 12.19 5.04 9.64
C ILE A 144 13.04 5.69 10.76
N ASP A 145 12.67 5.44 12.03
CA ASP A 145 13.38 5.88 13.25
C ASP A 145 14.45 4.86 13.65
#